data_AF-A0A7W0G220-F1
#
_entry.id   AF-A0A7W0G220-F1
#
_cell.length_a   1.000
_cell.length_b   1.000
_cell.length_c   1.000
_cell.angle_alpha   90.00
_cell.angle_beta   90.00
_cell.angle_gamma   90.00
#
_symmetry.space_group_name_H-M   'P 1'
#
loop_
_entity.id
_entity.type
_entity.pdbx_description
1 polymer ?
#
loop_
_entity_poly.entity_id
_entity_poly.type
_entity_poly.pdbx_seq_one_letter_code
_entity_poly.pdbx_strand_id
1 'polypeptide(L)'
;MAEESGALSNAGLAALALIEEHGTRRALPQGELYDLYRRADEMLKDAQDSETVARLRTCARMVMRRLASIQLDDKNFTLFSAVHELEARLIGKALEEAEGSVTRAARLLGIRHQSLIIMLNVRHKKLLKMRKPMEKRKRSIIKKR
;
A
#
# COMPACT_ATOMS: atom_id res chain seq x y z
N MET A 1 26.51 0.27 -23.53
CA MET A 1 27.07 -0.71 -22.58
C MET A 1 27.81 -0.07 -21.39
N ALA A 2 29.00 0.51 -21.53
CA ALA A 2 29.68 1.14 -20.37
C ALA A 2 28.97 2.41 -19.86
N GLU A 3 28.46 3.24 -20.76
CA GLU A 3 27.77 4.51 -20.44
C GLU A 3 26.40 4.28 -19.79
N GLU A 4 25.63 3.31 -20.27
CA GLU A 4 24.36 2.88 -19.67
C GLU A 4 24.56 2.28 -18.27
N SER A 5 25.62 1.49 -18.08
CA SER A 5 25.96 0.94 -16.77
C SER A 5 26.34 2.04 -15.77
N GLY A 6 27.06 3.08 -16.22
CA GLY A 6 27.38 4.23 -15.38
C GLY A 6 26.15 5.07 -15.02
N ALA A 7 25.24 5.28 -15.98
CA ALA A 7 23.99 6.01 -15.74
C ALA A 7 23.07 5.29 -14.74
N LEU A 8 22.97 3.96 -14.84
CA LEU A 8 22.19 3.14 -13.90
C LEU A 8 22.77 3.19 -12.48
N SER A 9 24.09 3.05 -12.33
CA SER A 9 24.75 3.17 -11.02
C SER A 9 24.54 4.55 -10.41
N ASN A 10 24.69 5.62 -11.18
CA ASN A 10 24.47 6.99 -10.71
C ASN A 10 23.02 7.22 -10.27
N ALA A 11 22.04 6.68 -11.00
CA ALA A 11 20.64 6.76 -10.62
C ALA A 11 20.36 6.00 -9.31
N GLY A 12 20.97 4.83 -9.12
CA GLY A 12 20.88 4.07 -7.88
C GLY A 12 21.48 4.81 -6.68
N LEU A 13 22.65 5.43 -6.85
CA LEU A 13 23.29 6.24 -5.81
C LEU A 13 22.46 7.49 -5.45
N ALA A 14 21.83 8.14 -6.43
CA ALA A 14 20.91 9.24 -6.18
C ALA A 14 19.67 8.78 -5.40
N ALA A 15 19.12 7.62 -5.73
CA ALA A 15 18.01 7.03 -4.98
C ALA A 15 18.40 6.71 -3.52
N LEU A 16 19.62 6.21 -3.27
CA LEU A 16 20.12 6.03 -1.91
C LEU A 16 20.25 7.36 -1.16
N ALA A 17 20.80 8.39 -1.79
CA ALA A 17 20.94 9.71 -1.17
C ALA A 17 19.58 10.29 -0.72
N LEU A 18 18.55 10.14 -1.56
CA LEU A 18 17.18 10.55 -1.20
C LEU A 18 16.63 9.78 0.01
N ILE A 19 16.91 8.48 0.10
CA ILE A 19 16.52 7.67 1.27
C ILE A 19 17.31 8.07 2.51
N GLU A 20 18.59 8.39 2.39
CA GLU A 20 19.42 8.81 3.52
C GLU A 20 18.93 10.14 4.09
N GLU A 21 18.61 11.11 3.24
CA GLU A 21 18.15 12.44 3.64
C GLU A 21 16.71 12.42 4.19
N HIS A 22 15.82 11.68 3.53
CA HIS A 22 14.38 11.76 3.79
C HIS A 22 13.76 10.49 4.36
N GLY A 23 14.46 9.36 4.33
CA GLY A 23 13.92 8.06 4.77
C GLY A 23 13.70 7.95 6.28
N THR A 24 14.38 8.78 7.08
CA THR A 24 14.08 8.95 8.51
C THR A 24 12.93 9.93 8.76
N ARG A 25 12.67 10.84 7.82
CA ARG A 25 11.62 11.86 7.91
C ARG A 25 10.32 11.30 7.36
N ARG A 26 9.19 11.86 7.79
CA ARG A 26 7.86 11.44 7.31
C ARG A 26 7.46 12.05 5.96
N ALA A 27 8.40 12.67 5.23
CA ALA A 27 8.13 13.39 3.98
C ALA A 27 7.73 12.45 2.83
N LEU A 28 8.26 11.24 2.78
CA LEU A 28 7.93 10.24 1.76
C LEU A 28 6.82 9.30 2.27
N PRO A 29 5.80 8.90 1.50
CA PRO A 29 4.91 7.80 1.86
C PRO A 29 5.67 6.47 2.07
N GLN A 30 5.14 5.55 2.88
CA GLN A 30 5.78 4.25 3.13
C GLN A 30 5.96 3.42 1.84
N GLY A 31 4.95 3.43 0.96
CA GLY A 31 5.01 2.73 -0.33
C GLY A 31 6.09 3.30 -1.24
N GLU A 32 6.17 4.63 -1.35
CA GLU A 32 7.20 5.30 -2.15
C GLU A 32 8.61 5.05 -1.60
N LEU A 33 8.78 5.04 -0.27
CA LEU A 33 10.06 4.73 0.35
C LEU A 33 10.51 3.28 0.03
N TYR A 34 9.57 2.33 0.06
CA TYR A 34 9.84 0.94 -0.33
C TYR A 34 10.21 0.84 -1.82
N ASP A 35 9.44 1.47 -2.70
CA ASP A 35 9.69 1.43 -4.14
C ASP A 35 11.02 2.09 -4.51
N LEU A 36 11.38 3.18 -3.85
CA LEU A 36 12.65 3.87 -4.04
C LEU A 36 13.83 2.98 -3.63
N TYR A 37 13.72 2.30 -2.48
CA TYR A 37 14.73 1.34 -2.03
C TYR A 37 14.87 0.17 -3.00
N ARG A 38 13.75 -0.43 -3.43
CA ARG A 38 13.76 -1.55 -4.38
C ARG A 38 14.45 -1.17 -5.69
N ARG A 39 14.16 0.02 -6.24
CA ARG A 39 14.81 0.50 -7.46
C ARG A 39 16.31 0.71 -7.26
N ALA A 40 16.72 1.27 -6.12
CA ALA A 40 18.14 1.46 -5.81
C ALA A 40 18.87 0.10 -5.72
N ASP A 41 18.27 -0.88 -5.06
CA ASP A 41 18.80 -2.25 -4.94
C ASP A 41 18.94 -2.92 -6.31
N GLU A 42 17.93 -2.79 -7.19
CA GLU A 42 17.97 -3.32 -8.55
C GLU A 42 19.05 -2.66 -9.42
N MET A 43 19.21 -1.34 -9.32
CA MET A 43 20.21 -0.57 -10.09
C MET A 43 21.64 -0.83 -9.62
N LEU A 44 21.82 -1.17 -8.33
CA LEU A 44 23.12 -1.37 -7.70
C LEU A 44 23.43 -2.84 -7.41
N LYS A 45 22.66 -3.77 -7.99
CA LYS A 45 22.80 -5.22 -7.74
C LYS A 45 24.20 -5.77 -8.03
N ASP A 46 24.91 -5.17 -8.99
CA ASP A 46 26.24 -5.59 -9.43
C ASP A 46 27.36 -4.74 -8.79
N ALA A 47 27.01 -3.83 -7.86
CA ALA A 47 27.99 -3.00 -7.15
C ALA A 47 28.87 -3.88 -6.26
N GLN A 48 30.18 -3.83 -6.51
CA GLN A 48 31.17 -4.58 -5.73
C GLN A 48 31.87 -3.74 -4.67
N ASP A 49 31.71 -2.42 -4.71
CA ASP A 49 32.37 -1.54 -3.76
C ASP A 49 31.72 -1.65 -2.37
N SER A 50 32.56 -1.76 -1.35
CA SER A 50 32.11 -1.99 0.02
C SER A 50 31.28 -0.83 0.59
N GLU A 51 31.46 0.37 0.06
CA GLU A 51 30.76 1.58 0.49
C GLU A 51 29.29 1.53 0.08
N THR A 52 29.01 1.30 -1.20
CA THR A 52 27.65 1.16 -1.76
C THR A 52 26.88 0.04 -1.07
N VAL A 53 27.52 -1.11 -0.83
CA VAL A 53 26.90 -2.22 -0.10
C VAL A 53 26.56 -1.82 1.36
N ALA A 54 27.43 -1.06 2.03
CA ALA A 54 27.18 -0.58 3.38
C ALA A 54 26.04 0.45 3.42
N ARG A 55 25.96 1.32 2.42
CA ARG A 55 24.86 2.29 2.25
C ARG A 55 23.53 1.59 2.00
N LEU A 56 23.48 0.63 1.08
CA LEU A 56 22.30 -0.21 0.83
C LEU A 56 21.78 -0.85 2.13
N ARG A 57 22.67 -1.49 2.91
CA ARG A 57 22.30 -2.11 4.20
C ARG A 57 21.78 -1.10 5.23
N THR A 58 22.28 0.13 5.20
CA THR A 58 21.83 1.19 6.11
C THR A 58 20.45 1.70 5.71
N CYS A 59 20.25 1.98 4.42
CA CYS A 59 18.95 2.31 3.86
C CYS A 59 17.92 1.19 4.09
N ALA A 60 18.30 -0.07 3.92
CA ALA A 60 17.43 -1.22 4.19
C ALA A 60 16.92 -1.20 5.64
N ARG A 61 17.81 -0.97 6.61
CA ARG A 61 17.45 -0.88 8.04
C ARG A 61 16.52 0.29 8.31
N MET A 62 16.74 1.45 7.67
CA MET A 62 15.85 2.60 7.80
C MET A 62 14.46 2.32 7.24
N VAL A 63 14.39 1.76 6.02
CA VAL A 63 13.14 1.38 5.35
C VAL A 63 12.40 0.35 6.18
N MET A 64 13.06 -0.73 6.60
CA MET A 64 12.49 -1.78 7.45
C MET A 64 11.93 -1.22 8.76
N ARG A 65 12.69 -0.35 9.46
CA ARG A 65 12.21 0.28 10.69
C ARG A 65 10.92 1.05 10.44
N ARG A 66 10.86 1.82 9.35
CA ARG A 66 9.71 2.65 9.03
C ARG A 66 8.49 1.85 8.57
N LEU A 67 8.69 0.69 7.94
CA LEU A 67 7.63 -0.21 7.52
C LEU A 67 7.11 -1.09 8.67
N ALA A 68 8.00 -1.52 9.56
CA ALA A 68 7.66 -2.38 10.71
C ALA A 68 6.96 -1.60 11.83
N SER A 69 7.26 -0.30 11.99
CA SER A 69 6.59 0.53 12.97
C SER A 69 5.12 0.73 12.59
N ILE A 70 4.21 0.19 13.42
CA ILE A 70 2.87 0.79 13.55
C ILE A 70 3.13 2.25 13.93
N GLN A 71 2.56 3.19 13.17
CA GLN A 71 2.81 4.62 13.33
C GLN A 71 2.13 5.13 14.62
N LEU A 72 2.71 4.78 15.78
CA LEU A 72 2.19 5.11 17.12
C LEU A 72 2.63 6.50 17.58
N ASP A 73 3.63 7.07 16.91
CA ASP A 73 4.28 8.33 17.25
C ASP A 73 3.55 9.57 16.68
N ASP A 74 2.38 9.37 16.05
CA ASP A 74 1.44 10.47 15.90
C ASP A 74 0.84 10.80 17.27
N LYS A 75 0.93 12.08 17.69
CA LYS A 75 0.36 12.55 18.97
C LYS A 75 -1.16 12.29 19.12
N ASN A 76 -1.82 11.87 18.04
CA ASN A 76 -3.23 11.50 17.97
C ASN A 76 -3.46 10.00 17.63
N PHE A 77 -2.50 9.11 17.91
CA PHE A 77 -2.70 7.68 17.78
C PHE A 77 -3.75 7.23 18.81
N THR A 78 -4.95 6.92 18.33
CA THR A 78 -5.98 6.24 19.11
C THR A 78 -6.16 4.85 18.52
N LEU A 79 -6.58 3.90 19.35
CA LEU A 79 -6.94 2.56 18.85
C LEU A 79 -7.98 2.66 17.72
N PHE A 80 -8.96 3.56 17.87
CA PHE A 80 -10.02 3.75 16.89
C PHE A 80 -9.50 4.25 15.54
N SER A 81 -8.56 5.21 15.51
CA SER A 81 -7.99 5.70 14.24
C SER A 81 -7.14 4.62 13.56
N ALA A 82 -6.31 3.89 14.32
CA ALA A 82 -5.50 2.81 13.77
C ALA A 82 -6.36 1.67 13.19
N VAL A 83 -7.39 1.24 13.92
CA VAL A 83 -8.36 0.24 13.44
C VAL A 83 -9.10 0.77 12.21
N HIS A 84 -9.51 2.04 12.21
CA HIS A 84 -10.20 2.65 11.08
C HIS A 84 -9.34 2.63 9.81
N GLU A 85 -8.05 2.97 9.90
CA GLU A 85 -7.15 2.91 8.74
C GLU A 85 -6.93 1.48 8.24
N LEU A 86 -6.74 0.53 9.17
CA LEU A 86 -6.60 -0.88 8.82
C LEU A 86 -7.85 -1.43 8.14
N GLU A 87 -9.04 -1.15 8.70
CA GLU A 87 -10.33 -1.50 8.10
C GLU A 87 -10.43 -0.92 6.68
N ALA A 88 -10.07 0.35 6.48
CA ALA A 88 -10.15 1.00 5.17
C ALA A 88 -9.24 0.30 4.14
N ARG A 89 -8.02 -0.09 4.54
CA ARG A 89 -7.08 -0.81 3.66
C ARG A 89 -7.60 -2.19 3.27
N LEU A 90 -8.10 -2.96 4.25
CA LEU A 90 -8.66 -4.29 4.00
C LEU A 90 -9.89 -4.22 3.10
N ILE A 91 -10.80 -3.29 3.37
CA ILE A 91 -12.02 -3.10 2.55
C ILE A 91 -11.65 -2.65 1.14
N GLY A 92 -10.72 -1.69 1.00
CA GLY A 92 -10.24 -1.22 -0.30
C GLY A 92 -9.67 -2.34 -1.16
N LYS A 93 -8.75 -3.14 -0.59
CA LYS A 93 -8.15 -4.30 -1.27
C LYS A 93 -9.20 -5.34 -1.66
N ALA A 94 -10.13 -5.67 -0.76
CA ALA A 94 -11.20 -6.61 -1.05
C ALA A 94 -12.14 -6.11 -2.15
N LEU A 95 -12.42 -4.80 -2.22
CA LEU A 95 -13.21 -4.20 -3.29
C LEU A 95 -12.46 -4.23 -4.62
N GLU A 96 -11.16 -3.97 -4.63
CA GLU A 96 -10.30 -4.05 -5.82
C GLU A 96 -10.27 -5.48 -6.39
N GLU A 97 -9.95 -6.48 -5.58
CA GLU A 97 -9.95 -7.90 -5.98
C GLU A 97 -11.35 -8.41 -6.40
N ALA A 98 -12.41 -7.78 -5.88
CA ALA A 98 -13.79 -8.07 -6.24
C ALA A 98 -14.29 -7.26 -7.44
N GLU A 99 -13.45 -6.44 -8.07
CA GLU A 99 -13.81 -5.48 -9.12
C GLU A 99 -15.04 -4.63 -8.73
N GLY A 100 -15.06 -4.12 -7.50
CA GLY A 100 -16.14 -3.31 -6.94
C GLY A 100 -17.40 -4.07 -6.54
N SER A 101 -17.45 -5.40 -6.64
CA SER A 101 -18.58 -6.21 -6.18
C SER A 101 -18.59 -6.34 -4.64
N VAL A 102 -19.56 -5.69 -3.99
CA VAL A 102 -19.71 -5.71 -2.52
C VAL A 102 -19.95 -7.13 -1.98
N THR A 103 -20.70 -7.96 -2.70
CA THR A 103 -20.96 -9.35 -2.27
C THR A 103 -19.70 -10.20 -2.32
N ARG A 104 -18.90 -10.09 -3.39
CA ARG A 104 -17.61 -10.79 -3.50
C ARG A 104 -16.61 -10.27 -2.45
N ALA A 105 -16.51 -8.95 -2.28
CA ALA A 105 -15.63 -8.34 -1.29
C ALA A 105 -15.99 -8.77 0.14
N ALA A 106 -17.28 -8.78 0.51
CA ALA A 106 -17.71 -9.25 1.83
C ALA A 106 -17.33 -10.71 2.07
N ARG A 107 -17.45 -11.56 1.04
CA ARG A 107 -17.03 -12.96 1.11
C ARG A 107 -15.52 -13.11 1.29
N LEU A 108 -14.71 -12.31 0.58
CA LEU A 108 -13.24 -12.28 0.77
C LEU A 108 -12.85 -11.87 2.19
N LEU A 109 -13.58 -10.90 2.75
CA LEU A 109 -13.37 -10.43 4.13
C LEU A 109 -13.94 -11.37 5.19
N GLY A 110 -14.65 -12.44 4.81
CA GLY A 110 -15.29 -13.36 5.76
C GLY A 110 -16.44 -12.75 6.56
N ILE A 111 -17.03 -11.64 6.09
CA ILE A 111 -18.12 -10.94 6.77
C ILE A 111 -19.42 -10.98 5.97
N ARG A 112 -20.54 -10.66 6.63
CA ARG A 112 -21.83 -10.55 5.96
C ARG A 112 -21.85 -9.33 5.04
N HIS A 113 -22.52 -9.48 3.90
CA HIS A 113 -22.71 -8.39 2.94
C HIS A 113 -23.32 -7.12 3.56
N GLN A 114 -24.33 -7.27 4.44
CA GLN A 114 -24.96 -6.13 5.11
C GLN A 114 -23.99 -5.40 6.04
N SER A 115 -23.11 -6.13 6.73
CA SER A 115 -22.06 -5.54 7.57
C SER A 115 -21.12 -4.67 6.73
N LEU A 116 -20.68 -5.16 5.57
CA LEU A 116 -19.83 -4.38 4.67
C LEU A 116 -20.53 -3.12 4.14
N ILE A 117 -21.83 -3.20 3.80
CA ILE A 117 -22.61 -2.02 3.39
C ILE A 117 -22.64 -0.96 4.52
N ILE A 118 -22.91 -1.37 5.75
CA ILE A 118 -22.94 -0.45 6.89
C ILE A 118 -21.57 0.19 7.09
N MET A 119 -20.48 -0.60 7.04
CA MET A 119 -19.12 -0.09 7.16
C MET A 119 -18.81 0.95 6.08
N LEU A 120 -19.20 0.71 4.82
CA LEU A 120 -19.00 1.65 3.70
C LEU A 120 -19.83 2.94 3.86
N ASN A 121 -21.09 2.84 4.28
CA ASN A 121 -21.98 4.00 4.37
C ASN A 121 -21.69 4.89 5.58
N VAL A 122 -21.31 4.29 6.71
CA VAL A 122 -21.14 5.01 7.97
C VAL A 122 -19.70 5.42 8.17
N ARG A 123 -18.77 4.45 8.13
CA ARG A 123 -17.36 4.66 8.50
C ARG A 123 -16.51 5.03 7.30
N HIS A 124 -16.65 4.30 6.20
CA HIS A 124 -15.71 4.33 5.07
C HIS A 124 -16.29 4.97 3.80
N LYS A 125 -16.92 6.14 3.93
CA LYS A 125 -17.61 6.83 2.84
C LYS A 125 -16.72 7.08 1.62
N LYS A 126 -15.43 7.28 1.82
CA LYS A 126 -14.42 7.45 0.75
C LYS A 126 -14.35 6.26 -0.20
N LEU A 127 -14.61 5.05 0.29
CA LEU A 127 -14.53 3.80 -0.48
C LEU A 127 -15.79 3.50 -1.30
N LEU A 128 -16.86 4.29 -1.12
CA LEU A 128 -18.09 4.15 -1.92
C LEU A 128 -17.84 4.32 -3.43
N LYS A 129 -16.81 5.10 -3.80
CA LYS A 129 -16.41 5.32 -5.19
C LYS A 129 -15.85 4.07 -5.86
N MET A 130 -15.30 3.13 -5.10
CA MET A 130 -14.69 1.89 -5.61
C MET A 130 -15.72 0.79 -5.88
N ARG A 131 -16.97 0.99 -5.46
CA ARG A 131 -18.05 0.02 -5.63
C ARG A 131 -18.67 0.14 -7.03
N LYS A 132 -19.01 -1.00 -7.64
CA LYS A 132 -19.89 -1.04 -8.82
C LYS A 132 -21.29 -0.52 -8.45
N PRO A 133 -21.92 0.34 -9.28
CA PRO A 133 -23.23 0.90 -8.99
C PRO A 133 -24.26 -0.20 -8.74
N MET A 134 -25.24 0.10 -7.89
CA MET A 134 -26.26 -0.87 -7.53
C MET A 134 -27.18 -1.14 -8.71
N GLU A 135 -27.07 -2.32 -9.31
CA GLU A 135 -28.01 -2.77 -10.33
C GLU A 135 -29.24 -3.44 -9.68
N LYS A 136 -30.43 -3.13 -10.21
CA LYS A 136 -31.66 -3.81 -9.79
C LYS A 136 -31.59 -5.27 -10.20
N ARG A 137 -31.86 -6.18 -9.25
CA ARG A 137 -31.96 -7.62 -9.54
C ARG A 137 -33.00 -7.82 -10.64
N LYS A 138 -32.59 -8.42 -11.76
CA LYS A 138 -33.50 -8.84 -12.83
C LYS A 138 -34.52 -9.81 -12.23
N ARG A 139 -35.80 -9.47 -12.28
CA ARG A 139 -36.88 -10.33 -11.77
C ARG A 139 -37.16 -11.41 -12.82
N SER A 140 -37.28 -12.66 -12.36
CA SER A 140 -37.75 -13.75 -13.22
C SER A 140 -39.18 -13.43 -13.67
N ILE A 141 -39.43 -13.51 -14.98
CA ILE A 141 -40.77 -13.42 -15.56
C ILE A 141 -41.54 -14.73 -15.34
N ILE A 142 -40.83 -15.83 -15.07
CA ILE A 142 -41.40 -17.13 -14.78
C ILE A 142 -41.92 -17.13 -13.34
N LYS A 143 -43.25 -17.10 -13.18
CA LYS A 143 -43.93 -17.46 -11.93
C LYS A 143 -43.83 -18.98 -11.76
N LYS A 144 -43.28 -19.45 -10.64
CA LYS A 144 -43.50 -20.85 -10.21
C LYS A 144 -45.01 -21.01 -9.98
N ARG A 145 -45.63 -21.95 -10.69
CA ARG A 145 -46.98 -22.45 -10.40
C ARG A 145 -46.97 -23.21 -9.09
#